data_AF-A0A562M653-F1
#
_entry.id   AF-A0A562M653-F1
#
_cell.length_a   1.000
_cell.length_b   1.000
_cell.length_c   1.000
_cell.angle_alpha   90.00
_cell.angle_beta   90.00
_cell.angle_gamma   90.00
#
_symmetry.space_group_name_H-M   'P 1'
#
loop_
_entity.id
_entity.type
_entity.pdbx_description
1 polymer ?
#
loop_
_entity_poly.entity_id
_entity_poly.type
_entity_poly.pdbx_seq_one_letter_code
_entity_poly.pdbx_strand_id
1 'polypeptide(L)'
;MAKETPVINILTYHLPFELTNQIYNEFQSRFKEANFLIENYKTYSSLQVDNKTVELLLALSVFHKRVIANLDGAVKFYGTVTKSSEAEIIKIGSYDLTNEEKNKILAVVMSYNKLLEEYSIPPIVMEYYETREFLRKLIDLKSVQNNVKKRKKGNDNEDEIPF
;
A
#
# COMPACT_ATOMS: atom_id res chain seq x y z
N MET A 1 -15.03 -16.87 21.34
CA MET A 1 -14.01 -15.95 20.78
C MET A 1 -14.57 -15.39 19.49
N ALA A 2 -14.74 -14.07 19.37
CA ALA A 2 -15.17 -13.47 18.11
C ALA A 2 -14.08 -13.73 17.05
N LYS A 3 -14.45 -14.24 15.87
CA LYS A 3 -13.51 -14.36 14.74
C LYS A 3 -13.06 -12.94 14.37
N GLU A 4 -11.77 -12.65 14.47
CA GLU A 4 -11.20 -11.40 13.96
C GLU A 4 -11.60 -11.25 12.48
N THR A 5 -12.10 -10.07 12.08
CA THR A 5 -12.44 -9.81 10.68
C THR A 5 -11.15 -9.76 9.86
N PRO A 6 -11.01 -10.55 8.78
CA PRO A 6 -9.84 -10.51 7.94
C PRO A 6 -9.60 -9.10 7.40
N VAL A 7 -8.35 -8.62 7.44
CA VAL A 7 -7.98 -7.26 7.03
C VAL A 7 -8.43 -6.96 5.60
N ILE A 8 -8.33 -7.95 4.71
CA ILE A 8 -8.74 -7.82 3.32
C ILE A 8 -10.23 -7.46 3.18
N ASN A 9 -11.10 -7.99 4.06
CA ASN A 9 -12.53 -7.71 4.01
C ASN A 9 -12.85 -6.28 4.45
N ILE A 10 -12.02 -5.69 5.30
CA ILE A 10 -12.12 -4.28 5.70
C ILE A 10 -11.76 -3.40 4.50
N LEU A 11 -10.65 -3.71 3.80
CA LEU A 11 -10.19 -2.94 2.65
C LEU A 11 -11.11 -3.05 1.43
N THR A 12 -11.82 -4.17 1.26
CA THR A 12 -12.75 -4.36 0.13
C THR A 12 -14.19 -3.99 0.45
N TYR A 13 -14.46 -3.43 1.63
CA TYR A 13 -15.82 -3.06 2.02
C TYR A 13 -16.40 -2.01 1.05
N HIS A 14 -17.64 -2.20 0.62
CA HIS A 14 -18.34 -1.40 -0.40
C HIS A 14 -17.72 -1.37 -1.81
N LEU A 15 -16.69 -2.16 -2.11
CA LEU A 15 -16.20 -2.29 -3.48
C LEU A 15 -17.13 -3.18 -4.32
N PRO A 16 -17.22 -2.93 -5.65
CA PRO A 16 -17.94 -3.81 -6.56
C PRO A 16 -17.46 -5.26 -6.46
N PHE A 17 -18.40 -6.22 -6.58
CA PHE A 17 -18.12 -7.64 -6.38
C PHE A 17 -16.93 -8.16 -7.20
N GLU A 18 -16.87 -7.80 -8.49
CA GLU A 18 -15.81 -8.25 -9.39
C GLU A 18 -14.42 -7.76 -8.93
N LEU A 19 -14.32 -6.49 -8.52
CA LEU A 19 -13.08 -5.91 -8.00
C LEU A 19 -12.70 -6.53 -6.66
N THR A 20 -13.68 -6.70 -5.77
CA THR A 20 -13.50 -7.37 -4.48
C THR A 20 -12.96 -8.78 -4.66
N ASN A 21 -13.53 -9.55 -5.58
CA ASN A 21 -13.10 -10.92 -5.85
C ASN A 21 -11.66 -10.97 -6.40
N GLN A 22 -11.28 -10.06 -7.29
CA GLN A 22 -9.90 -9.96 -7.79
C GLN A 22 -8.91 -9.65 -6.66
N ILE A 23 -9.22 -8.66 -5.82
CA ILE A 23 -8.39 -8.27 -4.68
C ILE A 23 -8.25 -9.43 -3.69
N TYR A 24 -9.37 -10.08 -3.34
CA TYR A 24 -9.40 -11.18 -2.40
C TYR A 24 -8.56 -12.37 -2.89
N ASN A 25 -8.77 -12.81 -4.13
CA ASN A 25 -8.04 -13.97 -4.68
C ASN A 25 -6.54 -13.71 -4.79
N GLU A 26 -6.14 -12.50 -5.21
CA GLU A 26 -4.72 -12.12 -5.25
C GLU A 26 -4.14 -12.11 -3.83
N PHE A 27 -4.80 -11.45 -2.87
CA PHE A 27 -4.36 -11.43 -1.48
C PHE A 27 -4.20 -12.84 -0.90
N GLN A 28 -5.20 -13.71 -1.03
CA GLN A 28 -5.14 -15.07 -0.48
C GLN A 28 -3.97 -15.88 -1.06
N SER A 29 -3.79 -15.81 -2.39
CA SER A 29 -2.68 -16.48 -3.07
C SER A 29 -1.32 -15.98 -2.56
N ARG A 30 -1.15 -14.67 -2.53
CA ARG A 30 0.11 -14.02 -2.11
C ARG A 30 0.38 -14.22 -0.63
N PHE A 31 -0.63 -14.22 0.21
CA PHE A 31 -0.48 -14.40 1.65
C PHE A 31 -0.06 -15.83 1.98
N LYS A 32 -0.64 -16.83 1.29
CA LYS A 32 -0.21 -18.22 1.40
C LYS A 32 1.26 -18.38 0.98
N GLU A 33 1.66 -17.75 -0.13
CA GLU A 33 3.05 -17.77 -0.58
C GLU A 33 3.98 -17.06 0.40
N ALA A 34 3.59 -15.90 0.93
CA ALA A 34 4.37 -15.12 1.88
C ALA A 34 4.63 -15.92 3.16
N ASN A 35 3.60 -16.54 3.73
CA ASN A 35 3.74 -17.39 4.93
C ASN A 35 4.69 -18.56 4.66
N PHE A 36 4.53 -19.25 3.53
CA PHE A 36 5.45 -20.33 3.16
C PHE A 36 6.91 -19.84 3.06
N LEU A 37 7.15 -18.68 2.45
CA LEU A 37 8.49 -18.11 2.33
C LEU A 37 9.08 -17.72 3.70
N ILE A 38 8.28 -17.09 4.56
CA ILE A 38 8.70 -16.64 5.90
C ILE A 38 9.06 -17.84 6.80
N GLU A 39 8.27 -18.90 6.75
CA GLU A 39 8.48 -20.10 7.57
C GLU A 39 9.67 -20.94 7.13
N ASN A 40 9.92 -21.03 5.82
CA ASN A 40 10.86 -22.02 5.27
C ASN A 40 12.24 -21.44 4.89
N TYR A 41 12.39 -20.12 4.78
CA TYR A 41 13.64 -19.50 4.32
C TYR A 41 14.20 -18.50 5.33
N LYS A 42 15.45 -18.74 5.74
CA LYS A 42 16.17 -17.88 6.71
C LYS A 42 16.22 -16.41 6.30
N THR A 43 16.24 -16.11 5.01
CA THR A 43 16.23 -14.72 4.49
C THR A 43 15.04 -13.91 4.99
N TYR A 44 13.89 -14.55 5.21
CA TYR A 44 12.64 -13.88 5.59
C TYR A 44 12.25 -14.09 7.06
N SER A 45 13.03 -14.85 7.83
CA SER A 45 12.69 -15.22 9.22
C SER A 45 12.51 -13.99 10.14
N SER A 46 13.20 -12.89 9.83
CA SER A 46 13.04 -11.63 10.58
C SER A 46 11.63 -11.05 10.53
N LEU A 47 10.80 -11.44 9.54
CA LEU A 47 9.41 -11.01 9.40
C LEU A 47 8.43 -11.89 10.19
N GLN A 48 8.85 -13.06 10.67
CA GLN A 48 7.97 -14.00 11.37
C GLN A 48 7.36 -13.39 12.65
N VAL A 49 8.11 -12.54 13.33
CA VAL A 49 7.67 -11.83 14.54
C VAL A 49 6.59 -10.78 14.23
N ASP A 50 6.55 -10.27 12.99
CA ASP A 50 5.66 -9.19 12.56
C ASP A 50 4.57 -9.68 11.58
N ASN A 51 4.14 -10.94 11.71
CA ASN A 51 3.26 -11.57 10.72
C ASN A 51 1.95 -10.79 10.48
N LYS A 52 1.33 -10.24 11.53
CA LYS A 52 0.13 -9.39 11.40
C LYS A 52 0.41 -8.11 10.59
N THR A 53 1.59 -7.52 10.75
CA THR A 53 2.01 -6.34 9.97
C THR A 53 2.26 -6.71 8.51
N VAL A 54 2.88 -7.87 8.26
CA VAL A 54 3.05 -8.40 6.89
C VAL A 54 1.70 -8.62 6.22
N GLU A 55 0.74 -9.24 6.91
CA GLU A 55 -0.63 -9.43 6.41
C GLU A 55 -1.28 -8.10 6.03
N LEU A 56 -1.24 -7.12 6.93
CA LEU A 56 -1.80 -5.79 6.71
C LEU A 56 -1.16 -5.08 5.51
N LEU A 57 0.17 -5.05 5.45
CA LEU A 57 0.90 -4.40 4.36
C LEU A 57 0.67 -5.09 3.02
N LEU A 58 0.53 -6.42 3.02
CA LEU A 58 0.22 -7.19 1.82
C LEU A 58 -1.21 -6.90 1.33
N ALA A 59 -2.16 -6.82 2.25
CA ALA A 59 -3.54 -6.44 1.91
C ALA A 59 -3.57 -5.02 1.32
N LEU A 60 -2.85 -4.09 1.95
CA LEU A 60 -2.74 -2.69 1.51
C LEU A 60 -2.07 -2.57 0.13
N SER A 61 -1.07 -3.40 -0.15
CA SER A 61 -0.33 -3.38 -1.41
C SER A 61 -1.13 -3.96 -2.58
N VAL A 62 -1.94 -5.01 -2.34
CA VAL A 62 -2.91 -5.50 -3.33
C VAL A 62 -3.99 -4.43 -3.59
N PHE A 63 -4.49 -3.78 -2.55
CA PHE A 63 -5.45 -2.67 -2.69
C PHE A 63 -4.84 -1.50 -3.47
N HIS A 64 -3.59 -1.13 -3.18
CA HIS A 64 -2.85 -0.11 -3.93
C HIS A 64 -2.84 -0.41 -5.42
N LYS A 65 -2.40 -1.61 -5.80
CA LYS A 65 -2.27 -2.04 -7.19
C LYS A 65 -3.61 -2.06 -7.93
N ARG A 66 -4.67 -2.55 -7.27
CA ARG A 66 -5.98 -2.75 -7.91
C ARG A 66 -6.86 -1.51 -7.91
N VAL A 67 -6.69 -0.61 -6.94
CA VAL A 67 -7.53 0.57 -6.76
C VAL A 67 -6.73 1.84 -6.99
N ILE A 68 -5.78 2.15 -6.10
CA ILE A 68 -5.12 3.45 -6.07
C ILE A 68 -4.33 3.73 -7.35
N ALA A 69 -3.54 2.77 -7.84
CA ALA A 69 -2.74 2.94 -9.05
C ALA A 69 -3.61 3.21 -10.29
N ASN A 70 -4.78 2.57 -10.39
CA ASN A 70 -5.73 2.80 -11.48
C ASN A 70 -6.41 4.17 -11.37
N LEU A 71 -6.77 4.59 -10.15
CA LEU A 71 -7.34 5.92 -9.89
C LEU A 71 -6.33 7.03 -10.22
N ASP A 72 -5.08 6.90 -9.79
CA ASP A 72 -4.00 7.82 -10.12
C ASP A 72 -3.74 7.86 -11.64
N GLY A 73 -3.75 6.69 -12.29
CA GLY A 73 -3.68 6.58 -13.75
C GLY A 73 -4.80 7.35 -14.46
N ALA A 74 -6.05 7.24 -14.00
CA ALA A 74 -7.18 7.95 -14.56
C ALA A 74 -7.05 9.48 -14.43
N VAL A 75 -6.59 9.97 -13.26
CA VAL A 75 -6.32 11.41 -13.03
C VAL A 75 -5.25 11.93 -13.98
N LYS A 76 -4.13 11.20 -14.12
CA LYS A 76 -3.02 11.56 -15.02
C LYS A 76 -3.45 11.54 -16.48
N PHE A 77 -4.21 10.53 -16.88
CA PHE A 77 -4.77 10.42 -18.23
C PHE A 77 -5.68 11.61 -18.52
N TYR A 78 -6.62 11.92 -17.62
CA TYR A 78 -7.49 13.09 -17.76
C TYR A 78 -6.71 14.37 -17.94
N GLY A 79 -5.74 14.63 -17.04
CA GLY A 79 -4.90 15.82 -17.13
C GLY A 79 -4.04 15.88 -18.39
N THR A 80 -3.72 14.76 -19.04
CA THR A 80 -2.95 14.73 -20.29
C THR A 80 -3.82 15.07 -21.48
N VAL A 81 -5.02 14.48 -21.55
CA VAL A 81 -5.98 14.71 -22.66
C VAL A 81 -6.49 16.14 -22.65
N THR A 82 -6.90 16.67 -21.50
CA THR A 82 -7.45 18.03 -21.39
C THR A 82 -6.41 19.14 -21.55
N LYS A 83 -5.11 18.83 -21.40
CA LYS A 83 -4.03 19.76 -21.77
C LYS A 83 -3.76 19.79 -23.26
N SER A 84 -4.01 18.67 -23.95
CA SER A 84 -3.68 18.48 -25.37
C SER A 84 -4.89 18.74 -26.29
N SER A 85 -6.07 19.00 -25.72
CA SER A 85 -7.33 19.23 -26.43
C SER A 85 -8.23 20.16 -25.62
N GLU A 86 -9.21 20.78 -26.27
CA GLU A 86 -10.27 21.56 -25.60
C GLU A 86 -11.35 20.66 -24.94
N ALA A 87 -11.05 19.38 -24.72
CA ALA A 87 -11.99 18.44 -24.13
C ALA A 87 -12.19 18.72 -22.64
N GLU A 88 -13.44 18.91 -22.21
CA GLU A 88 -13.80 19.08 -20.80
C GLU A 88 -14.24 17.76 -20.13
N ILE A 89 -14.64 16.77 -20.94
CA ILE A 89 -15.16 15.48 -20.49
C ILE A 89 -14.48 14.36 -21.26
N ILE A 90 -14.10 13.30 -20.55
CA ILE A 90 -13.58 12.06 -21.16
C ILE A 90 -14.58 10.95 -20.94
N LYS A 91 -15.09 10.39 -22.03
CA LYS A 91 -16.02 9.27 -21.98
C LYS A 91 -15.28 7.94 -21.93
N ILE A 92 -15.51 7.16 -20.89
CA ILE A 92 -14.96 5.82 -20.67
C ILE A 92 -16.12 4.82 -20.69
N GLY A 93 -16.41 4.27 -21.87
CA GLY A 93 -17.60 3.44 -22.07
C GLY A 93 -18.88 4.28 -21.87
N SER A 94 -19.64 3.96 -20.82
CA SER A 94 -20.85 4.70 -20.41
C SER A 94 -20.60 5.75 -19.32
N TYR A 95 -19.39 5.82 -18.77
CA TYR A 95 -19.03 6.75 -17.70
C TYR A 95 -18.40 8.02 -18.25
N ASP A 96 -18.85 9.18 -17.76
CA ASP A 96 -18.30 10.48 -18.11
C ASP A 96 -17.37 10.97 -17.00
N LEU A 97 -16.07 10.93 -17.26
CA LEU A 97 -15.06 11.46 -16.35
C LEU A 97 -14.98 12.98 -16.56
N THR A 98 -15.59 13.73 -15.64
CA THR A 98 -15.56 15.19 -15.60
C THR A 98 -14.38 15.69 -14.75
N ASN A 99 -14.10 17.00 -14.80
CA ASN A 99 -13.09 17.60 -13.93
C ASN A 99 -13.45 17.45 -12.43
N GLU A 100 -14.74 17.53 -12.10
CA GLU A 100 -15.21 17.35 -10.71
C GLU A 100 -14.93 15.93 -10.21
N GLU A 101 -15.29 14.91 -11.00
CA GLU A 101 -15.04 13.51 -10.69
C GLU A 101 -13.53 13.24 -10.59
N LYS A 102 -12.74 13.76 -11.53
CA LYS A 102 -11.28 13.68 -11.48
C LYS A 102 -10.70 14.30 -10.20
N ASN A 103 -11.27 15.40 -9.69
CA ASN A 103 -10.78 16.02 -8.46
C ASN A 103 -11.16 15.22 -7.20
N LYS A 104 -12.34 14.57 -7.18
CA LYS A 104 -12.70 13.63 -6.12
C LYS A 104 -11.74 12.43 -6.09
N ILE A 105 -11.44 11.86 -7.26
CA ILE A 105 -10.47 10.76 -7.39
C ILE A 105 -9.08 11.20 -6.90
N LEU A 106 -8.63 12.39 -7.32
CA LEU A 106 -7.34 12.95 -6.87
C LEU A 106 -7.28 13.10 -5.34
N ALA A 107 -8.36 13.57 -4.70
CA ALA A 107 -8.41 13.71 -3.25
C ALA A 107 -8.25 12.35 -2.53
N VAL A 108 -8.82 11.27 -3.08
CA VAL A 108 -8.65 9.90 -2.55
C VAL A 108 -7.19 9.46 -2.68
N VAL A 109 -6.56 9.65 -3.85
CA VAL A 109 -5.14 9.31 -4.07
C VAL A 109 -4.23 10.09 -3.11
N MET A 110 -4.47 11.38 -2.94
CA MET A 110 -3.72 12.22 -1.99
C MET A 110 -3.90 11.75 -0.54
N SER A 111 -5.11 11.40 -0.14
CA SER A 111 -5.40 10.91 1.21
C SER A 111 -4.69 9.59 1.49
N TYR A 112 -4.67 8.68 0.51
CA TYR A 112 -3.93 7.43 0.59
C TYR A 112 -2.41 7.66 0.69
N ASN A 113 -1.85 8.55 -0.13
CA ASN A 113 -0.42 8.85 -0.07
C ASN A 113 -0.02 9.49 1.26
N LYS A 114 -0.87 10.37 1.82
CA LYS A 114 -0.68 10.95 3.14
C LYS A 114 -0.68 9.88 4.24
N LEU A 115 -1.57 8.89 4.14
CA LEU A 115 -1.58 7.75 5.06
C LEU A 115 -0.25 6.99 5.00
N LEU A 116 0.25 6.68 3.80
CA LEU A 116 1.56 6.03 3.65
C LEU A 116 2.69 6.85 4.26
N GLU A 117 2.69 8.16 4.00
CA GLU A 117 3.68 9.10 4.55
C GLU A 117 3.66 9.15 6.08
N GLU A 118 2.48 9.20 6.70
CA GLU A 118 2.31 9.21 8.16
C GLU A 118 2.95 7.99 8.83
N TYR A 119 2.86 6.83 8.18
CA TYR A 119 3.50 5.59 8.64
C TYR A 119 4.93 5.40 8.10
N SER A 120 5.50 6.41 7.43
CA SER A 120 6.83 6.36 6.82
C SER A 120 7.01 5.17 5.86
N ILE A 121 5.98 4.87 5.08
CA ILE A 121 5.96 3.81 4.09
C ILE A 121 6.16 4.43 2.70
N PRO A 122 7.31 4.22 2.05
CA PRO A 122 7.51 4.69 0.69
C PRO A 122 6.52 4.01 -0.28
N PRO A 123 5.89 4.74 -1.23
CA PRO A 123 4.95 4.15 -2.18
C PRO A 123 5.52 2.96 -2.97
N ILE A 124 6.82 2.98 -3.29
CA ILE A 124 7.54 1.91 -3.99
C ILE A 124 7.50 0.54 -3.27
N VAL A 125 7.19 0.52 -1.97
CA VAL A 125 6.98 -0.72 -1.20
C VAL A 125 5.71 -1.44 -1.64
N MET A 126 4.69 -0.68 -2.07
CA MET A 126 3.39 -1.21 -2.50
C MET A 126 3.41 -1.74 -3.93
N GLU A 127 4.42 -1.37 -4.71
CA GLU A 127 4.60 -1.78 -6.10
C GLU A 127 5.49 -3.01 -6.16
N TYR A 128 5.03 -4.14 -6.68
CA TYR A 128 5.86 -5.35 -6.85
C TYR A 128 5.20 -6.32 -7.82
N TYR A 129 6.02 -7.18 -8.42
CA TYR A 129 5.53 -8.26 -9.28
C TYR A 129 5.41 -9.58 -8.51
N GLU A 130 6.44 -9.95 -7.75
CA GLU A 130 6.54 -11.23 -7.03
C GLU A 130 6.43 -11.05 -5.51
N THR A 131 5.86 -12.04 -4.81
CA THR A 131 5.76 -12.02 -3.34
C THR A 131 7.14 -11.90 -2.67
N ARG A 132 8.18 -12.52 -3.26
CA ARG A 132 9.57 -12.40 -2.77
C ARG A 132 10.09 -10.97 -2.84
N GLU A 133 9.75 -10.24 -3.90
CA GLU A 133 10.13 -8.84 -4.06
C GLU A 133 9.48 -7.99 -2.95
N PHE A 134 8.18 -8.19 -2.72
CA PHE A 134 7.46 -7.53 -1.62
C PHE A 134 8.11 -7.80 -0.26
N LEU A 135 8.39 -9.06 0.07
CA LEU A 135 9.02 -9.41 1.35
C LEU A 135 10.42 -8.79 1.52
N ARG A 136 11.21 -8.69 0.45
CA ARG A 136 12.50 -7.98 0.49
C ARG A 136 12.31 -6.50 0.80
N LYS A 137 11.36 -5.84 0.14
CA LYS A 137 11.02 -4.44 0.43
C LYS A 137 10.59 -4.22 1.88
N LEU A 138 9.88 -5.18 2.48
CA LEU A 138 9.52 -5.12 3.91
C LEU A 138 10.73 -5.25 4.83
N ILE A 139 11.69 -6.12 4.50
CA ILE A 139 12.95 -6.25 5.25
C ILE A 139 13.74 -4.94 5.19
N ASP A 140 13.86 -4.37 3.99
CA ASP A 140 14.56 -3.10 3.77
C ASP A 140 13.89 -1.98 4.57
N LEU A 141 12.56 -1.88 4.51
CA LEU A 141 11.78 -0.91 5.28
C LEU A 141 12.00 -1.07 6.80
N LYS A 142 11.92 -2.30 7.31
CA LYS A 142 12.17 -2.62 8.72
C LYS A 142 13.59 -2.22 9.14
N SER A 143 14.59 -2.42 8.28
CA SER A 143 15.97 -2.04 8.55
C SER A 143 16.14 -0.52 8.68
N VAL A 144 15.53 0.25 7.79
CA VAL A 144 15.55 1.73 7.81
C VAL A 144 14.89 2.24 9.09
N GLN A 145 13.71 1.73 9.44
CA GLN A 145 13.00 2.13 10.65
C GLN A 145 13.79 1.81 11.92
N ASN A 146 14.46 0.66 11.99
CA ASN A 146 15.31 0.30 13.12
C ASN A 146 16.54 1.21 13.25
N ASN A 147 17.14 1.62 12.14
CA ASN A 147 18.27 2.55 12.15
C ASN A 147 17.86 3.95 12.62
N VAL A 148 16.67 4.43 12.22
CA VAL A 148 16.10 5.69 12.72
C VAL A 148 15.87 5.63 14.23
N LYS A 149 15.32 4.52 14.75
CA LYS A 149 15.12 4.32 16.21
C LYS A 149 16.44 4.32 16.98
N LYS A 150 17.49 3.65 16.46
CA LYS A 150 18.81 3.63 17.09
C LYS A 150 19.46 5.01 17.17
N ARG A 151 19.33 5.84 16.12
CA ARG A 151 19.85 7.22 16.12
C ARG A 151 19.16 8.11 17.16
N LYS A 152 17.82 8.03 17.29
CA LYS A 152 17.08 8.78 18.31
C LYS A 152 17.52 8.40 19.73
N LYS A 153 17.65 7.09 20.00
CA LYS A 153 18.09 6.57 21.30
C LYS A 153 19.56 6.89 21.65
N GLY A 154 20.39 7.15 20.63
CA GLY A 154 21.77 7.61 20.84
C GLY A 154 21.86 9.08 21.25
N ASN A 155 21.00 9.94 20.69
CA ASN A 155 20.95 11.37 21.02
C ASN A 155 20.35 11.65 22.41
N ASP A 156 19.42 10.82 22.89
CA ASP A 156 18.78 11.03 24.21
C ASP A 156 19.70 10.67 25.40
N ASN A 157 20.89 10.09 25.15
CA ASN A 157 21.85 9.66 26.18
C ASN A 157 23.06 10.62 26.31
N GLU A 158 23.12 11.73 25.58
CA GLU A 158 24.25 12.67 25.62
C GLU A 158 24.05 13.89 26.55
N ASP A 159 22.93 13.97 27.28
CA ASP A 159 22.60 15.13 28.16
C ASP A 159 22.81 14.91 29.68
N GLU A 160 23.43 13.81 30.13
CA GLU A 160 23.92 13.69 31.52
C GLU A 160 25.41 14.01 31.59
N ILE A 161 25.75 15.29 31.46
CA ILE A 161 27.05 15.82 31.91
C ILE A 161 26.90 16.13 33.41
N PRO A 162 27.63 15.45 34.31
CA PRO A 162 27.61 15.79 35.73
C PRO A 162 28.39 17.10 35.92
N PHE A 163 27.72 18.12 36.46
CA PHE A 163 28.39 19.24 37.12
C PHE A 163 28.84 18.82 38.51
#